data_AF-A0A3L6MU27-F1
#
_entry.id   AF-A0A3L6MU27-F1
#
_cell.length_a   1.000
_cell.length_b   1.000
_cell.length_c   1.000
_cell.angle_alpha   90.00
_cell.angle_beta   90.00
_cell.angle_gamma   90.00
#
_symmetry.space_group_name_H-M   'P 1'
#
loop_
_entity.id
_entity.type
_entity.pdbx_description
1 polymer ?
#
loop_
_entity_poly.entity_id
_entity_poly.type
_entity_poly.pdbx_seq_one_letter_code
_entity_poly.pdbx_strand_id
1 'polypeptide(L)'
;MLRKTAAIVKVQASTNVDSIRPGQTYTLTPDYRGSVNDGGPQDGIRFNNQADRASPIVYRTINGSRAPIYVGSMQLPRGASQEIKPNNRIRVWFQRDGQSGTMIDGIHDQSIEIDMSGRTSATVVFNDDFTWSLQ
;
A
#
# COMPACT_ATOMS: atom_id res chain seq x y z
N MET A 1 -14.44 19.73 22.13
CA MET A 1 -13.21 18.92 22.06
C MET A 1 -13.54 17.62 21.33
N LEU A 2 -13.28 17.54 20.01
CA LEU A 2 -13.56 16.31 19.23
C LEU A 2 -12.41 15.32 19.42
N ARG A 3 -12.66 14.20 20.09
CA ARG A 3 -11.79 13.02 20.02
C ARG A 3 -12.16 12.26 18.74
N LYS A 4 -11.29 12.30 17.72
CA LYS A 4 -11.35 11.34 16.61
C LYS A 4 -10.92 9.99 17.16
N THR A 5 -11.87 9.10 17.41
CA THR A 5 -11.59 7.68 17.64
C THR A 5 -11.23 7.08 16.28
N ALA A 6 -9.98 6.66 16.08
CA ALA A 6 -9.61 5.93 14.87
C ALA A 6 -10.37 4.60 14.86
N ALA A 7 -11.33 4.46 13.94
CA ALA A 7 -12.03 3.19 13.74
C ALA A 7 -11.03 2.18 13.16
N ILE A 8 -10.81 1.08 13.88
CA ILE A 8 -9.95 -0.02 13.45
C ILE A 8 -10.66 -0.73 12.29
N VAL A 9 -10.28 -0.46 11.05
CA VAL A 9 -10.82 -1.15 9.87
C VAL A 9 -9.84 -2.23 9.43
N LYS A 10 -10.19 -3.50 9.70
CA LYS A 10 -9.48 -4.65 9.11
C LYS A 10 -9.90 -4.78 7.64
N VAL A 11 -8.97 -4.54 6.73
CA VAL A 11 -9.20 -4.71 5.29
C VAL A 11 -8.94 -6.16 4.91
N GLN A 12 -9.99 -6.90 4.53
CA GLN A 12 -9.88 -8.25 3.98
C GLN A 12 -10.15 -8.19 2.47
N ALA A 13 -9.24 -8.73 1.67
CA ALA A 13 -9.49 -8.94 0.25
C ALA A 13 -10.46 -10.13 0.07
N SER A 14 -11.48 -9.93 -0.75
CA SER A 14 -12.45 -10.97 -1.11
C SER A 14 -12.05 -11.76 -2.36
N THR A 15 -10.87 -11.48 -2.92
CA THR A 15 -10.38 -12.03 -4.18
C THR A 15 -8.98 -12.62 -4.00
N ASN A 16 -8.56 -13.46 -4.94
CA ASN A 16 -7.18 -13.95 -5.00
C ASN A 16 -6.21 -12.77 -5.17
N VAL A 17 -5.05 -12.89 -4.53
CA VAL A 17 -3.97 -11.90 -4.63
C VAL A 17 -3.00 -12.36 -5.71
N ASP A 18 -2.85 -11.56 -6.75
CA ASP A 18 -1.91 -11.82 -7.85
C ASP A 18 -0.65 -10.97 -7.72
N SER A 19 0.49 -11.53 -8.12
CA SER A 19 1.75 -10.79 -8.21
C SER A 19 1.67 -9.77 -9.33
N ILE A 20 2.03 -8.52 -9.03
CA ILE A 20 2.01 -7.41 -9.99
C ILE A 20 3.22 -6.51 -9.82
N ARG A 21 3.68 -5.90 -10.91
CA ARG A 21 4.80 -4.95 -10.94
C ARG A 21 4.43 -3.67 -11.70
N PRO A 22 5.22 -2.58 -11.58
CA PRO A 22 5.07 -1.42 -12.43
C PRO A 22 5.08 -1.78 -13.93
N GLY A 23 4.31 -1.05 -14.74
CA GLY A 23 4.10 -1.34 -16.17
C GLY A 23 2.96 -2.31 -16.47
N GLN A 24 2.24 -2.77 -15.44
CA GLN A 24 1.18 -3.78 -15.60
C GLN A 24 -0.20 -3.25 -15.22
N THR A 25 -1.20 -3.98 -15.71
CA THR A 25 -2.61 -3.83 -15.39
C THR A 25 -3.12 -5.02 -14.59
N TYR A 26 -3.98 -4.77 -13.61
CA TYR A 26 -4.81 -5.79 -12.98
C TYR A 26 -6.24 -5.56 -13.43
N THR A 27 -6.88 -6.56 -14.02
CA THR A 27 -8.29 -6.48 -14.42
C THR A 27 -9.13 -7.42 -13.57
N LEU A 28 -10.13 -6.86 -12.89
CA LEU A 28 -11.13 -7.61 -12.14
C LEU A 28 -12.36 -7.82 -13.01
N THR A 29 -12.69 -9.06 -13.32
CA THR A 29 -13.85 -9.43 -14.16
C THR A 29 -15.18 -9.34 -13.39
N PRO A 30 -16.34 -9.39 -14.08
CA PRO A 30 -17.67 -9.34 -13.43
C PRO A 30 -17.92 -10.41 -12.35
N ASP A 31 -17.24 -11.56 -12.45
CA ASP A 31 -17.28 -12.67 -11.48
C ASP A 31 -16.19 -12.57 -10.40
N TYR A 32 -15.60 -11.39 -10.21
CA TYR A 32 -14.58 -11.09 -9.20
C TYR A 32 -13.30 -11.92 -9.35
N ARG A 33 -12.95 -12.33 -10.57
CA ARG A 33 -11.66 -12.97 -10.86
C ARG A 33 -10.64 -11.94 -11.35
N GLY A 34 -9.44 -12.03 -10.80
CA GLY A 34 -8.31 -11.20 -11.17
C GLY A 34 -7.52 -11.77 -12.34
N SER A 35 -6.93 -10.89 -13.14
CA SER A 35 -5.84 -11.24 -14.05
C SER A 35 -4.86 -10.08 -14.20
N VAL A 36 -3.57 -10.40 -14.33
CA VAL A 36 -2.49 -9.44 -14.55
C VAL A 36 -2.05 -9.49 -16.00
N ASN A 37 -1.97 -8.34 -16.64
CA ASN A 37 -1.52 -8.19 -18.03
C ASN A 37 -0.54 -7.02 -18.14
N ASP A 38 0.36 -7.03 -19.12
CA ASP A 38 1.20 -5.87 -19.42
C ASP A 38 0.37 -4.70 -20.02
N GLY A 39 0.99 -3.53 -20.20
CA GLY A 39 0.36 -2.35 -20.81
C GLY A 39 -0.18 -1.31 -19.81
N GLY A 40 0.29 -1.36 -18.55
CA GLY A 40 0.08 -0.32 -17.55
C GLY A 40 1.11 0.81 -17.62
N PRO A 41 0.99 1.83 -16.74
CA PRO A 41 1.96 2.93 -16.67
C PRO A 41 3.33 2.43 -16.18
N GLN A 42 4.44 2.90 -16.76
CA GLN A 42 5.79 2.40 -16.44
C GLN A 42 6.18 2.59 -14.97
N ASP A 43 5.73 3.68 -14.35
CA ASP A 43 6.00 4.05 -12.96
C ASP A 43 4.87 3.63 -12.00
N GLY A 44 3.95 2.77 -12.45
CA GLY A 44 2.79 2.40 -11.64
C GLY A 44 2.06 1.15 -12.12
N ILE A 45 0.91 0.94 -11.53
CA ILE A 45 0.01 -0.17 -11.79
C ILE A 45 -1.34 0.42 -12.18
N ARG A 46 -2.02 -0.17 -13.17
CA ARG A 46 -3.41 0.21 -13.46
C ARG A 46 -4.36 -0.87 -12.97
N PHE A 47 -5.32 -0.50 -12.13
CA PHE A 47 -6.44 -1.36 -11.79
C PHE A 47 -7.62 -1.04 -12.72
N ASN A 48 -8.17 -2.06 -13.39
CA ASN A 48 -9.36 -1.97 -14.23
C ASN A 48 -10.50 -2.76 -13.58
N ASN A 49 -11.59 -2.08 -13.24
CA ASN A 49 -12.75 -2.73 -12.65
C ASN A 49 -13.80 -3.06 -13.72
N GLN A 50 -14.11 -4.34 -13.91
CA GLN A 50 -15.28 -4.81 -14.67
C GLN A 50 -16.33 -5.48 -13.76
N ALA A 51 -16.05 -5.62 -12.46
CA ALA A 51 -17.07 -5.96 -11.46
C ALA A 51 -18.02 -4.78 -11.21
N ASP A 52 -19.06 -4.98 -10.40
CA ASP A 52 -20.01 -3.91 -10.06
C ASP A 52 -19.32 -2.74 -9.37
N ARG A 53 -18.82 -2.97 -8.15
CA ARG A 53 -18.02 -2.00 -7.39
C ARG A 53 -16.87 -2.70 -6.69
N ALA A 54 -15.65 -2.19 -6.87
CA ALA A 54 -14.47 -2.74 -6.23
C ALA A 54 -13.41 -1.65 -5.94
N SER A 55 -12.63 -1.84 -4.89
CA SER A 55 -11.47 -1.02 -4.57
C SER A 55 -10.21 -1.89 -4.65
N PRO A 56 -9.14 -1.42 -5.31
CA PRO A 56 -7.89 -2.16 -5.33
C PRO A 56 -7.20 -2.09 -3.97
N ILE A 57 -6.51 -3.17 -3.60
CA ILE A 57 -5.61 -3.23 -2.46
C ILE A 57 -4.26 -3.73 -2.96
N VAL A 58 -3.18 -3.01 -2.65
CA VAL A 58 -1.82 -3.48 -2.94
C VAL A 58 -1.20 -3.97 -1.65
N TYR A 59 -0.65 -5.19 -1.70
CA TYR A 59 0.04 -5.81 -0.58
C TYR A 59 1.55 -5.78 -0.79
N ARG A 60 2.28 -5.76 0.33
CA ARG A 60 3.72 -6.03 0.39
C ARG A 60 3.99 -7.08 1.45
N THR A 61 4.95 -7.97 1.21
CA THR A 61 5.46 -8.86 2.26
C THR A 61 6.37 -8.07 3.20
N ILE A 62 6.01 -8.01 4.48
CA ILE A 62 6.76 -7.40 5.56
C ILE A 62 6.88 -8.47 6.66
N ASN A 63 8.11 -8.84 7.05
CA ASN A 63 8.38 -9.89 8.04
C ASN A 63 7.63 -11.20 7.77
N GLY A 64 7.62 -11.65 6.51
CA GLY A 64 6.94 -12.87 6.08
C GLY A 64 5.40 -12.78 5.99
N SER A 65 4.81 -11.66 6.41
CA SER A 65 3.35 -11.43 6.38
C SER A 65 2.97 -10.45 5.29
N ARG A 66 1.85 -10.70 4.59
CA ARG A 66 1.29 -9.74 3.62
C ARG A 66 0.62 -8.60 4.37
N ALA A 67 1.14 -7.39 4.23
CA ALA A 67 0.57 -6.17 4.78
C ALA A 67 0.00 -5.30 3.64
N PRO A 68 -1.22 -4.76 3.77
CA PRO A 68 -1.73 -3.78 2.81
C PRO A 68 -0.91 -2.50 2.91
N ILE A 69 -0.39 -2.02 1.78
CA ILE A 69 0.39 -0.78 1.67
C ILE A 69 -0.36 0.30 0.88
N TYR A 70 -1.45 -0.08 0.22
CA TYR A 70 -2.34 0.83 -0.48
C TYR A 70 -3.76 0.27 -0.48
N VAL A 71 -4.73 1.12 -0.23
CA VAL A 71 -6.16 0.84 -0.40
C VAL A 71 -6.74 1.96 -1.23
N GLY A 72 -7.47 1.62 -2.30
CA GLY A 72 -8.14 2.61 -3.13
C GLY A 72 -9.10 3.45 -2.28
N SER A 73 -9.05 4.78 -2.43
CA SER A 73 -9.83 5.73 -1.63
C SER A 73 -11.35 5.67 -1.88
N MET A 74 -11.78 5.01 -2.96
CA MET A 74 -13.18 4.81 -3.30
C MET A 74 -13.39 3.47 -3.99
N GLN A 75 -14.64 3.00 -4.00
CA GLN A 75 -15.04 1.89 -4.86
C GLN A 75 -15.23 2.41 -6.28
N LEU A 76 -14.44 1.87 -7.21
CA LEU A 76 -14.58 2.17 -8.61
C LEU A 76 -15.84 1.48 -9.15
N PRO A 77 -16.69 2.17 -9.92
CA PRO A 77 -17.80 1.53 -10.62
C PRO A 77 -17.29 0.63 -11.75
N ARG A 78 -18.17 -0.20 -12.30
CA ARG A 78 -17.89 -0.99 -13.51
C ARG A 78 -17.39 -0.09 -14.65
N GLY A 79 -16.36 -0.54 -15.35
CA GLY A 79 -15.75 0.14 -16.50
C GLY A 79 -14.74 1.22 -16.11
N ALA A 80 -14.64 1.59 -14.83
CA ALA A 80 -13.66 2.57 -14.38
C ALA A 80 -12.28 1.92 -14.12
N SER A 81 -11.25 2.75 -14.20
CA SER A 81 -9.88 2.38 -13.89
C SER A 81 -9.23 3.36 -12.92
N GLN A 82 -8.20 2.89 -12.23
CA GLN A 82 -7.40 3.70 -11.33
C GLN A 82 -5.92 3.40 -11.56
N GLU A 83 -5.14 4.45 -11.70
CA GLU A 83 -3.68 4.33 -11.67
C GLU A 83 -3.19 4.44 -10.23
N ILE A 84 -2.36 3.48 -9.86
CA ILE A 84 -1.73 3.37 -8.55
C ILE A 84 -0.25 3.58 -8.80
N LYS A 85 0.30 4.68 -8.32
CA LYS A 85 1.73 4.97 -8.37
C LYS A 85 2.33 4.71 -7.00
N PRO A 86 3.03 3.58 -6.79
CA PRO A 86 3.75 3.35 -5.55
C PRO A 86 4.77 4.48 -5.40
N ASN A 87 4.69 5.22 -4.29
CA ASN A 87 5.77 6.14 -3.95
C ASN A 87 6.96 5.30 -3.48
N ASN A 88 8.15 5.55 -4.06
CA ASN A 88 9.38 4.91 -3.62
C ASN A 88 9.89 5.45 -2.29
N ARG A 89 9.19 6.41 -1.68
CA ARG A 89 9.53 6.95 -0.37
C ARG A 89 8.91 6.09 0.72
N ILE A 90 9.75 5.55 1.57
CA ILE A 90 9.37 4.82 2.77
C ILE A 90 9.61 5.72 3.97
N ARG A 91 8.72 5.67 4.95
CA ARG A 91 8.92 6.33 6.24
C ARG A 91 9.09 5.28 7.32
N VAL A 92 10.11 5.43 8.15
CA VAL A 92 10.40 4.54 9.28
C VAL A 92 10.24 5.35 10.57
N TRP A 93 9.53 4.79 11.54
CA TRP A 93 9.32 5.37 12.87
C TRP A 93 9.16 4.25 13.90
N PHE A 94 9.33 4.56 15.18
CA PHE A 94 8.96 3.66 16.26
C PHE A 94 7.52 3.91 16.68
N GLN A 95 6.77 2.83 16.93
CA GLN A 95 5.52 2.91 17.66
C GLN A 95 5.50 1.83 18.74
N ARG A 96 4.92 2.14 19.91
CA ARG A 96 4.78 1.19 21.02
C ARG A 96 3.59 0.24 20.85
N ASP A 97 2.54 0.67 20.15
CA ASP A 97 1.23 -0.02 20.13
C ASP A 97 0.82 -0.55 18.73
N GLY A 98 1.78 -0.97 17.91
CA GLY A 98 1.52 -1.33 16.53
C GLY A 98 0.79 -2.66 16.33
N GLN A 99 -0.44 -2.61 15.81
CA GLN A 99 -1.15 -3.82 15.35
C GLN A 99 -1.09 -3.94 13.82
N SER A 100 -0.71 -5.13 13.34
CA SER A 100 -0.74 -5.46 11.91
C SER A 100 -2.16 -5.35 11.35
N GLY A 101 -2.32 -4.62 10.25
CA GLY A 101 -3.62 -4.43 9.58
C GLY A 101 -4.40 -3.17 9.97
N THR A 102 -3.82 -2.27 10.76
CA THR A 102 -4.43 -0.96 11.08
C THR A 102 -4.02 0.07 10.03
N MET A 103 -4.98 0.76 9.41
CA MET A 103 -4.66 1.96 8.62
C MET A 103 -4.23 3.08 9.57
N ILE A 104 -3.05 3.64 9.32
CA ILE A 104 -2.46 4.71 10.12
C ILE A 104 -2.99 6.05 9.61
N ASP A 105 -3.72 6.80 10.45
CA ASP A 105 -4.24 8.16 10.13
C ASP A 105 -3.12 9.22 10.12
N GLY A 106 -1.92 8.87 10.63
CA GLY A 106 -0.74 9.71 10.58
C GLY A 106 0.41 9.17 11.42
N ILE A 107 1.63 9.62 11.12
CA ILE A 107 2.82 9.36 11.94
C ILE A 107 3.01 10.59 12.82
N HIS A 108 2.84 10.41 14.12
CA HIS A 108 2.89 11.49 15.11
C HIS A 108 4.22 11.52 15.90
N ASP A 109 5.09 10.54 15.66
CA ASP A 109 6.42 10.40 16.29
C ASP A 109 7.55 10.77 15.32
N GLN A 110 8.78 10.85 15.83
CA GLN A 110 9.99 11.07 15.01
C GLN A 110 10.16 9.96 13.97
N SER A 111 10.31 10.38 12.72
CA SER A 111 10.44 9.48 11.57
C SER A 111 11.56 9.90 10.64
N ILE A 112 12.12 8.95 9.91
CA ILE A 112 12.99 9.20 8.76
C ILE A 112 12.29 8.80 7.47
N GLU A 113 12.37 9.68 6.47
CA GLU A 113 11.93 9.40 5.11
C GLU A 113 13.12 8.96 4.26
N ILE A 114 12.94 7.88 3.50
CA ILE A 114 13.97 7.24 2.71
C ILE A 114 13.45 7.14 1.29
N ASP A 115 14.14 7.75 0.33
CA ASP A 115 13.90 7.53 -1.08
C ASP A 115 14.56 6.22 -1.52
N MET A 116 13.73 5.24 -1.88
CA MET A 116 14.16 3.93 -2.38
C MET A 116 14.32 3.90 -3.90
N SER A 117 14.23 5.04 -4.59
CA SER A 117 14.44 5.09 -6.04
C SER A 117 15.84 4.59 -6.41
N GLY A 118 15.91 3.53 -7.21
CA GLY A 118 17.16 2.87 -7.57
C GLY A 118 17.74 1.96 -6.47
N ARG A 119 17.01 1.71 -5.38
CA ARG A 119 17.46 0.90 -4.23
C ARG A 119 16.51 -0.27 -4.00
N THR A 120 17.06 -1.45 -3.74
CA THR A 120 16.26 -2.61 -3.29
C THR A 120 16.31 -2.78 -1.78
N SER A 121 17.27 -2.15 -1.10
CA SER A 121 17.46 -2.18 0.35
C SER A 121 18.04 -0.86 0.86
N ALA A 122 17.79 -0.58 2.14
CA ALA A 122 18.34 0.55 2.89
C ALA A 122 18.45 0.13 4.36
N THR A 123 19.54 0.51 5.02
CA THR A 123 19.72 0.27 6.45
C THR A 123 19.59 1.60 7.18
N VAL A 124 18.84 1.57 8.29
CA VAL A 124 18.53 2.74 9.10
C VAL A 124 18.90 2.43 10.53
N VAL A 125 19.58 3.36 11.19
CA VAL A 125 19.95 3.26 12.61
C VAL A 125 19.18 4.30 13.40
N PHE A 126 18.68 3.89 14.56
CA PHE A 126 18.24 4.82 15.60
C PHE A 126 19.36 4.98 16.60
N ASN A 127 19.90 6.19 16.68
CA ASN A 127 21.09 6.49 17.45
C ASN A 127 20.72 6.82 18.91
N ASP A 128 21.72 6.78 19.79
CA ASP A 128 21.55 7.09 21.22
C ASP A 128 21.11 8.54 21.48
N ASP A 129 21.29 9.43 20.51
CA ASP A 129 20.81 10.83 20.54
C ASP A 129 19.34 10.98 20.11
N PHE A 130 18.63 9.87 19.96
CA PHE A 130 17.24 9.79 19.52
C PHE A 130 17.03 10.34 18.09
N THR A 131 18.06 10.30 17.25
CA THR A 131 17.93 10.61 15.82
C THR A 131 17.98 9.36 14.95
N TRP A 132 17.40 9.47 13.76
CA TRP A 132 17.51 8.46 12.72
C TRP A 132 18.61 8.83 11.73
N SER A 133 19.42 7.86 11.31
CA SER A 133 20.40 8.03 10.23
C SER A 133 20.29 6.89 9.21
N LEU A 134 20.53 7.24 7.94
CA LEU A 134 20.73 6.27 6.87
C LEU A 134 22.19 5.81 6.91
N GLN A 135 22.43 4.49 6.83
CA GLN A 135 23.76 3.91 6.71
C GLN A 135 24.20 3.78 5.25
#